data_AF-A0A351GGR7-F1
#
_entry.id   AF-A0A351GGR7-F1
#
_cell.length_a   1.000
_cell.length_b   1.000
_cell.length_c   1.000
_cell.angle_alpha   90.00
_cell.angle_beta   90.00
_cell.angle_gamma   90.00
#
_symmetry.space_group_name_H-M   'P 1'
#
loop_
_entity.id
_entity.type
_entity.pdbx_description
1 polymer ?
#
loop_
_entity_poly.entity_id
_entity_poly.type
_entity_poly.pdbx_seq_one_letter_code
_entity_poly.pdbx_strand_id
1 'polypeptide(L)'
;MPINIWYSTDECRELSNLALRPFTDDAGNKYQSVEHAYQSWKSGEFDIATYNKRWDKAGTKHVGKLGTKTKNNWNILLMYKIMRKSFLQNPKSRKALRDTGNETITHTQDRGVWKKQFPQILMQIRNS
;
A
#
# COMPACT_ATOMS: atom_id res chain seq x y z
N MET A 1 -8.96 0.20 -21.37
CA MET A 1 -8.62 1.62 -21.02
C MET A 1 -7.82 1.59 -19.73
N PRO A 2 -6.79 2.44 -19.54
CA PRO A 2 -5.99 2.38 -18.32
C PRO A 2 -6.84 2.61 -17.08
N ILE A 3 -6.61 1.79 -16.04
CA ILE A 3 -7.29 1.88 -14.75
C ILE A 3 -6.42 2.74 -13.82
N ASN A 4 -6.85 3.95 -13.53
CA ASN A 4 -6.15 4.83 -12.59
C ASN A 4 -6.55 4.49 -11.15
N ILE A 5 -5.56 4.42 -10.26
CA ILE A 5 -5.77 4.20 -8.83
C ILE A 5 -5.51 5.50 -8.11
N TRP A 6 -6.52 6.10 -7.49
CA TRP A 6 -6.35 7.27 -6.64
C TRP A 6 -7.41 7.30 -5.54
N TYR A 7 -6.95 7.35 -4.28
CA TYR A 7 -7.87 7.25 -3.15
C TYR A 7 -8.78 8.47 -3.03
N SER A 8 -8.26 9.68 -3.25
CA SER A 8 -8.99 10.92 -2.96
C SER A 8 -10.12 11.26 -3.95
N THR A 9 -10.13 10.65 -5.13
CA THR A 9 -11.13 10.86 -6.20
C THR A 9 -11.98 9.61 -6.42
N ASP A 10 -11.92 8.64 -5.51
CA ASP A 10 -12.65 7.36 -5.54
C ASP A 10 -12.32 6.46 -6.74
N GLU A 11 -11.20 6.72 -7.42
CA GLU A 11 -10.75 5.92 -8.57
C GLU A 11 -10.11 4.61 -8.10
N CYS A 12 -10.86 3.51 -8.15
CA CYS A 12 -10.43 2.18 -7.69
C CYS A 12 -9.79 2.22 -6.31
N ARG A 13 -10.37 3.03 -5.41
CA ARG A 13 -9.80 3.35 -4.10
C ARG A 13 -9.53 2.12 -3.24
N GLU A 14 -10.25 1.04 -3.47
CA GLU A 14 -10.11 -0.25 -2.82
C GLU A 14 -8.81 -0.98 -3.17
N LEU A 15 -8.11 -0.56 -4.23
CA LEU A 15 -6.77 -1.04 -4.61
C LEU A 15 -5.65 -0.16 -4.05
N SER A 16 -5.95 1.06 -3.61
CA SER A 16 -4.99 1.96 -2.96
C SER A 16 -4.38 1.35 -1.68
N ASN A 17 -3.18 1.80 -1.31
CA ASN A 17 -2.56 1.53 -0.01
C ASN A 17 -3.35 2.12 1.18
N LEU A 18 -4.18 3.13 0.92
CA LEU A 18 -4.99 3.82 1.92
C LEU A 18 -6.32 3.12 2.25
N ALA A 19 -6.69 2.09 1.49
CA ALA A 19 -7.90 1.32 1.74
C ALA A 19 -7.81 0.60 3.10
N LEU A 20 -8.92 0.60 3.86
CA LEU A 20 -9.04 -0.26 5.03
C LEU A 20 -9.09 -1.71 4.57
N ARG A 21 -7.98 -2.40 4.78
CA ARG A 21 -7.81 -3.82 4.47
C ARG A 21 -6.96 -4.39 5.59
N PRO A 22 -7.56 -4.69 6.76
CA PRO A 22 -6.81 -5.16 7.90
C PRO A 22 -6.01 -6.42 7.57
N PHE A 23 -4.78 -6.48 8.06
CA PHE A 23 -3.89 -7.62 7.85
C PHE A 23 -2.82 -7.67 8.94
N THR A 24 -2.18 -8.84 9.05
CA THR A 24 -1.09 -9.08 10.01
C THR A 24 0.23 -9.30 9.26
N ASP A 25 1.36 -8.78 9.77
CA ASP A 25 2.68 -9.09 9.22
C ASP A 25 3.25 -10.42 9.73
N ASP A 26 4.47 -10.76 9.31
CA ASP A 26 5.17 -11.98 9.77
C ASP A 26 5.52 -11.95 11.26
N ALA A 27 5.61 -10.76 11.86
CA ALA A 27 5.96 -10.57 13.26
C ALA A 27 4.71 -10.55 14.18
N GLY A 28 3.51 -10.70 13.62
CA GLY A 28 2.25 -10.67 14.36
C GLY A 28 1.67 -9.27 14.58
N ASN A 29 2.27 -8.22 14.03
CA ASN A 29 1.75 -6.86 14.13
C ASN A 29 0.50 -6.70 13.26
N LYS A 30 -0.54 -6.06 13.81
CA LYS A 30 -1.83 -5.87 13.14
C LYS A 30 -1.92 -4.46 12.57
N TYR A 31 -2.30 -4.37 11.30
CA TYR A 31 -2.47 -3.10 10.59
C TYR A 31 -3.89 -2.96 10.09
N GLN A 32 -4.35 -1.71 9.99
CA GLN A 32 -5.68 -1.37 9.47
C GLN A 32 -5.65 -1.15 7.94
N SER A 33 -4.50 -0.70 7.43
CA SER A 33 -4.26 -0.42 6.01
C SER A 33 -2.79 -0.64 5.68
N VAL A 34 -2.47 -0.67 4.38
CA VAL A 34 -1.08 -0.75 3.95
C VAL A 34 -0.31 0.53 4.31
N GLU A 35 -0.96 1.69 4.27
CA GLU A 35 -0.35 2.95 4.71
C GLU A 35 0.08 2.90 6.19
N HIS A 36 -0.73 2.28 7.06
CA HIS A 36 -0.37 2.09 8.46
C HIS A 36 0.95 1.29 8.58
N ALA A 37 1.05 0.13 7.90
CA ALA A 37 2.29 -0.65 7.90
C ALA A 37 3.46 0.11 7.28
N TYR A 38 3.24 0.78 6.15
CA TYR A 38 4.28 1.52 5.45
C TYR A 38 4.88 2.63 6.34
N GLN A 39 4.04 3.46 6.95
CA GLN A 39 4.50 4.56 7.80
C GLN A 39 5.21 4.08 9.07
N SER A 40 4.87 2.87 9.56
CA SER A 40 5.51 2.25 10.73
C SER A 40 6.90 1.67 10.42
N TRP A 41 7.22 1.35 9.16
CA TRP A 41 8.45 0.63 8.78
C TRP A 41 9.33 1.36 7.75
N LYS A 42 8.85 2.45 7.14
CA LYS A 42 9.53 3.11 6.01
C LYS A 42 10.93 3.64 6.35
N SER A 43 11.26 3.91 7.61
CA SER A 43 12.60 4.32 8.06
C SER A 43 13.59 3.15 8.11
N GLY A 44 13.12 1.91 8.04
CA GLY A 44 13.91 0.70 8.27
C GLY A 44 13.93 0.24 9.73
N GLU A 45 13.35 1.02 10.63
CA GLU A 45 13.15 0.72 12.04
C GLU A 45 11.66 0.85 12.37
N PHE A 46 11.19 0.11 13.38
CA PHE A 46 9.78 0.13 13.75
C PHE A 46 9.44 1.42 14.52
N ASP A 47 8.64 2.30 13.89
CA ASP A 47 8.13 3.52 14.51
C ASP A 47 6.86 3.20 15.33
N ILE A 48 7.05 2.78 16.58
CA ILE A 48 5.96 2.47 17.52
C ILE A 48 5.01 3.67 17.75
N ALA A 49 5.54 4.89 17.70
CA ALA A 49 4.74 6.10 17.91
C ALA A 49 3.79 6.34 16.73
N THR A 50 4.21 6.03 15.50
CA THR A 50 3.34 6.09 14.31
C THR A 50 2.38 4.91 14.26
N TYR A 51 2.82 3.72 14.65
CA TYR A 51 1.98 2.52 14.75
C TYR A 51 0.78 2.72 15.69
N ASN A 52 1.02 3.26 16.90
CA ASN A 52 -0.02 3.44 17.92
C ASN A 52 -1.00 4.60 17.65
N LYS A 53 -0.89 5.31 16.51
CA LYS A 53 -1.86 6.34 16.14
C LYS A 53 -3.21 5.73 15.78
N ARG A 54 -4.23 6.58 15.67
CA ARG A 54 -5.58 6.17 15.26
C ARG A 54 -5.63 5.93 13.74
N TRP A 55 -5.87 4.67 13.33
CA TRP A 55 -5.88 4.21 11.92
C TRP A 55 -7.22 3.61 11.47
N ASP A 56 -8.28 3.74 12.27
CA ASP A 56 -9.60 3.14 12.08
C ASP A 56 -10.40 3.71 10.89
N LYS A 57 -9.98 4.87 10.34
CA LYS A 57 -10.64 5.51 9.21
C LYS A 57 -9.91 5.24 7.89
N ALA A 58 -10.66 4.89 6.84
CA ALA A 58 -10.13 4.72 5.50
C ALA A 58 -9.57 6.05 4.95
N GLY A 59 -8.45 6.00 4.22
CA GLY A 59 -7.79 7.23 3.75
C GLY A 59 -6.85 7.88 4.77
N THR A 60 -6.77 7.35 5.99
CA THR A 60 -5.90 7.91 7.03
C THR A 60 -4.43 7.78 6.64
N LYS A 61 -3.71 8.90 6.75
CA LYS A 61 -2.28 8.99 6.51
C LYS A 61 -1.59 9.74 7.64
N HIS A 62 -0.81 9.00 8.44
CA HIS A 62 0.07 9.59 9.45
C HIS A 62 1.52 9.49 8.99
N VAL A 63 2.14 10.62 8.64
CA VAL A 63 3.54 10.63 8.24
C VAL A 63 4.43 10.49 9.48
N GLY A 64 5.18 9.38 9.58
CA GLY A 64 6.13 9.15 10.67
C GLY A 64 7.35 10.09 10.60
N LYS A 65 7.98 10.36 11.76
CA LYS A 65 9.06 11.36 11.91
C LYS A 65 10.47 10.82 11.61
N LEU A 66 10.66 9.50 11.61
CA LEU A 66 11.97 8.85 11.42
C LEU A 66 12.53 8.89 9.98
N GLY A 67 11.92 9.68 9.09
CA GLY A 67 12.34 9.75 7.69
C GLY A 67 11.94 8.52 6.86
N THR A 68 12.57 8.34 5.71
CA THR A 68 12.32 7.21 4.79
C THR A 68 13.65 6.66 4.30
N LYS A 69 13.88 5.36 4.49
CA LYS A 69 15.06 4.65 3.99
C LYS A 69 14.84 4.27 2.54
N THR A 70 15.62 4.86 1.65
CA THR A 70 15.57 4.64 0.19
C THR A 70 16.76 3.82 -0.32
N LYS A 71 17.82 3.67 0.47
CA LYS A 71 19.00 2.86 0.13
C LYS A 71 18.57 1.44 -0.26
N ASN A 72 19.10 0.94 -1.37
CA ASN A 72 18.81 -0.39 -1.94
C ASN A 72 17.31 -0.65 -2.17
N ASN A 73 16.54 0.39 -2.55
CA ASN A 73 15.10 0.30 -2.81
C ASN A 73 14.26 -0.21 -1.62
N TRP A 74 14.74 -0.01 -0.39
CA TRP A 74 14.08 -0.49 0.83
C TRP A 74 12.59 -0.14 0.89
N ASN A 75 12.23 1.13 0.69
CA ASN A 75 10.84 1.59 0.74
C ASN A 75 9.94 0.95 -0.33
N ILE A 76 10.46 0.71 -1.52
CA ILE A 76 9.73 0.07 -2.63
C ILE A 76 9.50 -1.41 -2.32
N LEU A 77 10.55 -2.12 -1.88
CA LEU A 77 10.46 -3.53 -1.48
C LEU A 77 9.52 -3.73 -0.29
N LEU A 78 9.56 -2.81 0.69
CA LEU A 78 8.63 -2.77 1.80
C LEU A 78 7.20 -2.66 1.27
N MET A 79 6.89 -1.68 0.41
CA MET A 79 5.55 -1.48 -0.15
C MET A 79 5.06 -2.73 -0.89
N TYR A 80 5.90 -3.35 -1.72
CA TYR A 80 5.55 -4.61 -2.39
C TYR A 80 5.17 -5.70 -1.39
N LYS A 81 6.01 -5.92 -0.36
CA LYS A 81 5.80 -6.97 0.65
C LYS A 81 4.46 -6.79 1.39
N ILE A 82 4.19 -5.57 1.85
CA ILE A 82 2.98 -5.29 2.65
C ILE A 82 1.71 -5.23 1.79
N MET A 83 1.79 -4.74 0.53
CA MET A 83 0.67 -4.80 -0.42
C MET A 83 0.30 -6.25 -0.72
N ARG A 84 1.30 -7.09 -1.02
CA ARG A 84 1.08 -8.52 -1.28
C ARG A 84 0.41 -9.19 -0.07
N LYS A 85 0.94 -8.98 1.14
CA LYS A 85 0.35 -9.52 2.37
C LYS A 85 -1.09 -9.07 2.60
N SER A 86 -1.36 -7.78 2.43
CA SER A 86 -2.71 -7.21 2.55
C SER A 86 -3.67 -7.92 1.59
N PHE A 87 -3.32 -8.06 0.31
CA PHE A 87 -4.17 -8.77 -0.65
C PHE A 87 -4.31 -10.26 -0.34
N LEU A 88 -3.25 -10.96 0.06
CA LEU A 88 -3.32 -12.38 0.43
C LEU A 88 -4.32 -12.65 1.56
N GLN A 89 -4.38 -11.76 2.56
CA GLN A 89 -5.31 -11.87 3.70
C GLN A 89 -6.69 -11.26 3.42
N ASN A 90 -6.87 -10.54 2.30
CA ASN A 90 -8.13 -9.90 1.92
C ASN A 90 -8.60 -10.40 0.55
N PRO A 91 -9.23 -11.60 0.47
CA PRO A 91 -9.58 -12.25 -0.79
C PRO A 91 -10.46 -11.41 -1.72
N LYS A 92 -11.39 -10.62 -1.17
CA LYS A 92 -12.26 -9.72 -1.94
C LYS A 92 -11.45 -8.67 -2.70
N SER A 93 -10.51 -8.00 -2.03
CA SER A 93 -9.63 -7.02 -2.65
C SER A 93 -8.64 -7.67 -3.63
N ARG A 94 -8.15 -8.88 -3.32
CA ARG A 94 -7.30 -9.63 -4.26
C ARG A 94 -8.05 -10.01 -5.53
N LYS A 95 -9.34 -10.38 -5.39
CA LYS A 95 -10.21 -10.62 -6.55
C LYS A 95 -10.38 -9.34 -7.36
N ALA A 96 -10.72 -8.20 -6.74
CA ALA A 96 -10.83 -6.92 -7.42
C ALA A 96 -9.55 -6.56 -8.20
N LEU A 97 -8.36 -6.80 -7.63
CA LEU A 97 -7.10 -6.60 -8.33
C LEU A 97 -6.96 -7.51 -9.56
N ARG A 98 -7.32 -8.79 -9.45
CA ARG A 98 -7.29 -9.73 -10.59
C ARG A 98 -8.34 -9.43 -11.65
N ASP A 99 -9.50 -8.93 -11.24
CA ASP A 99 -10.59 -8.55 -12.13
C ASP A 99 -10.22 -7.35 -13.02
N THR A 100 -9.14 -6.61 -12.70
CA THR A 100 -8.53 -5.64 -13.64
C THR A 100 -7.98 -6.30 -14.92
N GLY A 101 -7.82 -7.63 -14.93
CA GLY A 101 -7.41 -8.40 -16.10
C GLY A 101 -6.05 -7.96 -16.63
N ASN A 102 -5.98 -7.72 -17.93
CA ASN A 102 -4.75 -7.27 -18.62
C ASN A 102 -4.65 -5.75 -18.74
N GLU A 103 -5.59 -4.99 -18.15
CA GLU A 103 -5.57 -3.54 -18.24
C GLU A 103 -4.34 -2.96 -17.55
N THR A 104 -3.81 -1.87 -18.12
CA THR A 104 -2.69 -1.13 -17.53
C THR A 104 -3.20 -0.37 -16.31
N ILE A 105 -2.59 -0.62 -15.16
CA ILE A 105 -2.84 0.15 -13.94
C ILE A 105 -1.99 1.42 -13.97
N THR A 106 -2.54 2.54 -13.52
CA THR A 106 -1.83 3.84 -13.44
C THR A 106 -2.06 4.54 -12.08
N HIS A 107 -1.22 5.52 -11.76
CA HIS A 107 -1.30 6.32 -10.53
C HIS A 107 -0.87 7.76 -10.84
N THR A 108 -1.65 8.44 -11.66
CA THR A 108 -1.17 9.59 -12.46
C THR A 108 -0.99 10.88 -11.67
N GLN A 109 -1.72 11.05 -10.57
CA GLN A 109 -1.72 12.27 -9.76
C GLN A 109 -0.53 12.37 -8.80
N ASP A 110 0.16 11.26 -8.50
CA ASP A 110 1.39 11.31 -7.70
C ASP A 110 2.51 11.99 -8.50
N ARG A 111 3.33 12.80 -7.83
CA ARG A 111 4.45 13.53 -8.46
C ARG A 111 5.82 12.92 -8.15
N GLY A 112 5.87 11.87 -7.34
CA GLY A 112 7.09 11.23 -6.88
C GLY A 112 7.32 9.85 -7.51
N VAL A 113 8.07 9.02 -6.78
CA VAL A 113 8.42 7.66 -7.23
C VAL A 113 7.19 6.76 -7.37
N TRP A 114 6.14 7.02 -6.60
CA TRP A 114 4.95 6.17 -6.55
C TRP A 114 4.12 6.24 -7.82
N LYS A 115 4.16 7.36 -8.55
CA LYS A 115 3.58 7.47 -9.91
C LYS A 115 3.94 6.28 -10.81
N LYS A 116 5.20 5.81 -10.72
CA LYS A 116 5.72 4.69 -11.52
C LYS A 116 5.70 3.38 -10.73
N GLN A 117 6.17 3.40 -9.49
CA GLN A 117 6.39 2.17 -8.71
C GLN A 117 5.08 1.54 -8.21
N PHE A 118 4.10 2.34 -7.81
CA PHE A 118 2.87 1.80 -7.23
C PHE A 118 2.05 0.97 -8.24
N PRO A 119 1.81 1.44 -9.48
CA PRO A 119 1.16 0.61 -10.49
C PRO A 119 1.96 -0.66 -10.86
N GLN A 120 3.28 -0.56 -10.95
CA GLN A 120 4.16 -1.71 -11.22
C GLN A 120 4.01 -2.78 -10.13
N ILE A 121 4.02 -2.38 -8.85
CA ILE A 121 3.80 -3.29 -7.72
C ILE A 121 2.42 -3.97 -7.83
N LEU A 122 1.36 -3.21 -8.11
CA LEU A 122 0.02 -3.78 -8.25
C LEU A 122 -0.07 -4.82 -9.37
N MET A 123 0.49 -4.51 -10.54
CA MET A 123 0.51 -5.44 -11.68
C MET A 123 1.39 -6.68 -11.40
N GLN A 124 2.52 -6.52 -10.70
CA GLN A 124 3.33 -7.64 -10.26
C GLN A 124 2.57 -8.56 -9.30
N ILE A 125 1.84 -8.01 -8.32
CA ILE A 125 1.04 -8.79 -7.38
C ILE A 125 -0.12 -9.48 -8.08
N ARG A 126 -0.77 -8.80 -9.04
CA ARG A 126 -1.86 -9.34 -9.86
C ARG A 126 -1.45 -10.63 -10.56
N ASN A 127 -0.22 -10.66 -11.09
CA ASN A 127 0.30 -11.75 -11.91
C ASN A 127 1.06 -12.83 -11.09
N SER A 128 1.02 -12.74 -9.75
CA SER A 128 1.75 -13.65 -8.83
C SER A 128 0.88 -14.64 -8.05
#